data_AF-A0A2C9T0H1-F1
#
_entry.id   AF-A0A2C9T0H1-F1
#
_cell.length_a   1.000
_cell.length_b   1.000
_cell.length_c   1.000
_cell.angle_alpha   90.00
_cell.angle_beta   90.00
_cell.angle_gamma   90.00
#
_symmetry.space_group_name_H-M   'P 1'
#
loop_
_entity.id
_entity.type
_entity.pdbx_description
1 polymer ?
#
loop_
_entity_poly.entity_id
_entity_poly.type
_entity_poly.pdbx_seq_one_letter_code
_entity_poly.pdbx_strand_id
1 'polypeptide(L)'
;MKATARALAAVGVGPGGNGDAPDSPVAAALAGLATSGRRDRVASSATPAAASVSTAAPAPTAAVATSPRSLSSAPVGWVTGQSNTAYPGIGWPQTNNTKVFGIYGTDLGIMWENGLTGKIQLAFGDTFSGPNMTGDWRSNVLLLSIDKNLTNGLTLDQSGYAYQFIPSAPSALFPIFGSEVTIIPTSAISLNNEQYVNYMSVKSWDTPGRWTTNYSAISMYNQDTDKWVLVPSTIRSASWFGSSKPYVPGNQNFQQAAYVLQPADQVGEGETQYLYAFGTPSGRAGSAYLSRVAVDDVNNLAKYQYWNGKDWVTGKPVAATPIIGDSTRSAGLFGPILDWANNPKVFGGMLGGLFGAKTGGNVSEMSVQYNDYLGKYVMMYADGKNNIQLRYADEPNGQWSAPITVATSATYPGLYAPMIHPWSGTGKLVDNNGNPDDSTLYWNMSLWGNYNVVLMKTNLTPLKDTLV
;
A
#
# COMPACT_ATOMS: atom_id res chain seq x y z
N MET A 1 -37.06 0.01 17.92
CA MET A 1 -38.10 -0.45 16.97
C MET A 1 -37.51 -0.43 15.58
N LYS A 2 -37.58 -1.56 14.88
CA LYS A 2 -37.03 -1.76 13.52
C LYS A 2 -37.76 -0.86 12.53
N ALA A 3 -37.02 -0.19 11.64
CA ALA A 3 -37.55 0.37 10.41
C ALA A 3 -36.61 0.01 9.25
N THR A 4 -37.12 -0.92 8.45
CA THR A 4 -36.70 -1.37 7.13
C THR A 4 -36.54 -0.24 6.12
N ALA A 5 -35.49 -0.30 5.30
CA ALA A 5 -35.49 0.28 3.96
C ALA A 5 -35.00 -0.79 2.96
N ARG A 6 -35.95 -1.34 2.20
CA ARG A 6 -35.70 -2.02 0.93
C ARG A 6 -35.75 -0.96 -0.17
N ALA A 7 -34.86 -1.03 -1.14
CA ALA A 7 -35.06 -0.43 -2.46
C ALA A 7 -34.76 -1.47 -3.53
N LEU A 8 -35.65 -1.52 -4.52
CA LEU A 8 -35.74 -2.48 -5.60
C LEU A 8 -35.44 -1.78 -6.94
N ALA A 9 -35.09 -2.62 -7.92
CA ALA A 9 -35.34 -2.50 -9.36
C ALA A 9 -34.25 -1.91 -10.28
N ALA A 10 -33.82 -2.82 -11.17
CA ALA A 10 -33.08 -2.64 -12.40
C ALA A 10 -34.00 -2.27 -13.59
N VAL A 11 -33.36 -1.93 -14.73
CA VAL A 11 -33.66 -2.35 -16.12
C VAL A 11 -33.48 -1.20 -17.14
N GLY A 12 -32.77 -1.50 -18.23
CA GLY A 12 -32.73 -0.78 -19.51
C GLY A 12 -31.81 -1.55 -20.48
N VAL A 13 -32.30 -2.62 -21.13
CA VAL A 13 -32.79 -2.68 -22.52
C VAL A 13 -31.76 -2.23 -23.56
N GLY A 14 -31.25 -3.19 -24.34
CA GLY A 14 -30.53 -2.94 -25.59
C GLY A 14 -31.45 -3.04 -26.81
N PRO A 15 -30.90 -2.84 -28.02
CA PRO A 15 -31.44 -3.46 -29.23
C PRO A 15 -30.36 -4.21 -30.02
N GLY A 16 -30.75 -5.32 -30.64
CA GLY A 16 -29.98 -6.00 -31.69
C GLY A 16 -30.52 -5.68 -33.09
N GLY A 17 -29.70 -5.90 -34.11
CA GLY A 17 -30.18 -6.10 -35.49
C GLY A 17 -29.26 -5.62 -36.62
N ASN A 18 -28.59 -6.59 -37.25
CA ASN A 18 -28.22 -6.72 -38.68
C ASN A 18 -27.15 -5.84 -39.34
N GLY A 19 -26.30 -6.50 -40.15
CA GLY A 19 -25.77 -5.92 -41.39
C GLY A 19 -24.36 -6.40 -41.77
N ASP A 20 -24.27 -7.13 -42.87
CA ASP A 20 -23.10 -7.74 -43.50
C ASP A 20 -21.91 -6.81 -43.83
N ALA A 21 -20.73 -7.42 -43.96
CA ALA A 21 -19.51 -6.86 -44.53
C ALA A 21 -19.68 -6.50 -46.04
N PRO A 22 -18.74 -5.74 -46.63
CA PRO A 22 -17.64 -6.43 -47.32
C PRO A 22 -16.28 -5.70 -47.33
N ASP A 23 -15.32 -6.42 -47.91
CA ASP A 23 -13.88 -6.20 -48.07
C ASP A 23 -13.39 -4.92 -48.78
N SER A 24 -12.10 -4.65 -48.52
CA SER A 24 -11.10 -3.77 -49.17
C SER A 24 -11.12 -3.72 -50.72
N PRO A 25 -10.44 -2.78 -51.44
CA PRO A 25 -8.96 -2.77 -51.53
C PRO A 25 -8.20 -1.46 -51.96
N VAL A 26 -6.88 -1.48 -51.70
CA VAL A 26 -5.73 -1.02 -52.55
C VAL A 26 -5.51 0.48 -52.87
N ALA A 27 -4.31 0.96 -52.53
CA ALA A 27 -3.42 1.67 -53.45
C ALA A 27 -1.94 1.47 -53.06
N ALA A 28 -1.11 1.11 -54.05
CA ALA A 28 0.30 0.76 -53.95
C ALA A 28 1.18 1.69 -54.80
N ALA A 29 2.45 1.79 -54.38
CA ALA A 29 3.70 1.93 -55.16
C ALA A 29 4.07 3.24 -55.89
N LEU A 30 5.34 3.66 -55.69
CA LEU A 30 6.43 3.94 -56.68
C LEU A 30 7.58 4.64 -55.92
N ALA A 31 8.75 4.05 -55.60
CA ALA A 31 9.86 3.48 -56.38
C ALA A 31 10.82 4.53 -57.01
N GLY A 32 12.14 4.41 -56.73
CA GLY A 32 13.20 5.10 -57.49
C GLY A 32 14.64 5.00 -56.94
N LEU A 33 15.29 3.86 -57.20
CA LEU A 33 16.69 3.65 -57.68
C LEU A 33 17.87 4.48 -57.07
N ALA A 34 18.86 3.87 -56.39
CA ALA A 34 19.99 3.05 -56.88
C ALA A 34 21.15 3.84 -57.55
N THR A 35 22.37 3.72 -57.01
CA THR A 35 23.59 3.37 -57.78
C THR A 35 24.75 2.99 -56.85
N SER A 36 25.45 1.95 -57.27
CA SER A 36 26.65 1.35 -56.71
C SER A 36 27.88 1.68 -57.57
N GLY A 37 29.08 1.71 -56.96
CA GLY A 37 30.25 1.06 -57.58
C GLY A 37 31.52 1.89 -57.85
N ARG A 38 32.53 1.61 -57.00
CA ARG A 38 33.88 1.05 -57.30
C ARG A 38 35.03 1.87 -57.95
N ARG A 39 36.21 1.64 -57.31
CA ARG A 39 37.61 1.50 -57.82
C ARG A 39 38.35 2.78 -58.23
N ASP A 40 39.66 2.95 -58.09
CA ASP A 40 40.83 2.28 -57.49
C ASP A 40 41.94 3.35 -57.53
N ARG A 41 42.94 3.32 -56.61
CA ARG A 41 44.32 3.74 -56.97
C ARG A 41 45.34 3.28 -55.92
N VAL A 42 46.38 2.63 -56.43
CA VAL A 42 47.57 2.09 -55.76
C VAL A 42 48.69 3.13 -55.80
N ALA A 43 49.45 3.28 -54.71
CA ALA A 43 50.85 3.69 -54.73
C ALA A 43 51.57 3.17 -53.46
N SER A 44 52.87 2.96 -53.59
CA SER A 44 53.71 1.92 -52.98
C SER A 44 54.48 2.28 -51.70
N SER A 45 54.88 1.19 -51.01
CA SER A 45 56.12 0.94 -50.23
C SER A 45 56.36 1.61 -48.87
N ALA A 46 56.33 0.81 -47.80
CA ALA A 46 57.52 0.45 -47.00
C ALA A 46 57.11 -0.51 -45.84
N THR A 47 57.80 -1.64 -45.71
CA THR A 47 57.64 -2.61 -44.62
C THR A 47 58.32 -2.11 -43.34
N PRO A 48 57.65 -2.22 -42.18
CA PRO A 48 58.32 -2.80 -41.02
C PRO A 48 57.45 -3.85 -40.30
N ALA A 49 58.13 -4.71 -39.55
CA ALA A 49 57.64 -5.90 -38.87
C ALA A 49 56.21 -5.84 -38.29
N ALA A 50 55.38 -6.80 -38.68
CA ALA A 50 54.07 -7.03 -38.07
C ALA A 50 54.24 -7.59 -36.65
N ALA A 51 54.13 -6.73 -35.64
CA ALA A 51 53.67 -7.16 -34.33
C ALA A 51 52.21 -7.58 -34.47
N SER A 52 51.88 -8.81 -34.06
CA SER A 52 50.50 -9.29 -34.00
C SER A 52 49.74 -8.50 -32.93
N VAL A 53 49.08 -7.42 -33.34
CA VAL A 53 48.06 -6.76 -32.53
C VAL A 53 46.87 -7.71 -32.49
N SER A 54 46.73 -8.45 -31.38
CA SER A 54 45.49 -9.12 -31.06
C SER A 54 44.40 -8.06 -30.95
N THR A 55 43.58 -7.92 -31.99
CA THR A 55 42.32 -7.18 -31.89
C THR A 55 41.45 -7.92 -30.89
N ALA A 56 41.47 -7.45 -29.63
CA ALA A 56 40.51 -7.89 -28.64
C ALA A 56 39.12 -7.68 -29.24
N ALA A 57 38.34 -8.75 -29.32
CA ALA A 57 36.91 -8.64 -29.63
C ALA A 57 36.31 -7.61 -28.67
N PRO A 58 35.44 -6.71 -29.14
CA PRO A 58 34.75 -5.81 -28.23
C PRO A 58 34.06 -6.66 -27.16
N ALA A 59 34.47 -6.46 -25.90
CA ALA A 59 33.78 -7.06 -24.78
C ALA A 59 32.30 -6.71 -24.91
N PRO A 60 31.37 -7.66 -24.69
CA PRO A 60 29.95 -7.31 -24.69
C PRO A 60 29.78 -6.21 -23.64
N THR A 61 29.40 -5.01 -24.09
CA THR A 61 28.86 -3.99 -23.19
C THR A 61 27.75 -4.67 -22.42
N ALA A 62 27.96 -4.86 -21.11
CA ALA A 62 26.94 -5.41 -20.23
C ALA A 62 25.67 -4.61 -20.48
N ALA A 63 24.63 -5.28 -20.98
CA ALA A 63 23.33 -4.66 -21.12
C ALA A 63 22.93 -4.22 -19.70
N VAL A 64 22.72 -2.91 -19.50
CA VAL A 64 22.19 -2.40 -18.24
C VAL A 64 20.86 -3.11 -18.02
N ALA A 65 20.82 -3.99 -17.01
CA ALA A 65 19.65 -4.78 -16.72
C ALA A 65 18.53 -3.81 -16.29
N THR A 66 17.53 -3.63 -17.15
CA THR A 66 16.41 -2.73 -16.83
C THR A 66 15.48 -3.40 -15.85
N SER A 67 15.06 -2.67 -14.80
CA SER A 67 14.09 -3.16 -13.83
C SER A 67 12.84 -3.72 -14.51
N PRO A 68 12.30 -4.87 -14.05
CA PRO A 68 11.11 -5.46 -14.63
C PRO A 68 9.91 -4.51 -14.48
N ARG A 69 9.06 -4.42 -15.51
CA ARG A 69 7.79 -3.65 -15.44
C ARG A 69 6.69 -4.37 -14.68
N SER A 70 6.82 -5.68 -14.52
CA SER A 70 5.88 -6.52 -13.80
C SER A 70 6.58 -7.71 -13.15
N LEU A 71 6.08 -8.14 -12.00
CA LEU A 71 6.45 -9.40 -11.36
C LEU A 71 5.16 -10.20 -11.11
N SER A 72 5.09 -11.46 -11.51
CA SER A 72 3.86 -12.23 -11.25
C SER A 72 3.77 -12.56 -9.77
N SER A 73 2.64 -12.24 -9.15
CA SER A 73 2.25 -12.80 -7.85
C SER A 73 1.34 -14.01 -8.04
N ALA A 74 1.35 -14.91 -7.06
CA ALA A 74 0.46 -16.07 -7.02
C ALA A 74 -0.21 -16.18 -5.64
N PRO A 75 -1.48 -16.61 -5.59
CA PRO A 75 -2.16 -16.94 -4.34
C PRO A 75 -1.52 -18.18 -3.73
N VAL A 76 -1.29 -18.14 -2.42
CA VAL A 76 -0.85 -19.29 -1.63
C VAL A 76 -2.06 -19.99 -1.03
N GLY A 77 -2.95 -19.23 -0.40
CA GLY A 77 -4.15 -19.76 0.24
C GLY A 77 -4.94 -18.68 0.98
N TRP A 78 -6.22 -18.92 1.19
CA TRP A 78 -7.08 -18.06 1.98
C TRP A 78 -6.60 -18.02 3.42
N VAL A 79 -6.38 -16.81 3.94
CA VAL A 79 -6.04 -16.56 5.35
C VAL A 79 -7.31 -16.55 6.18
N THR A 80 -8.36 -15.90 5.67
CA THR A 80 -9.63 -15.76 6.38
C THR A 80 -10.79 -16.43 5.65
N GLY A 81 -11.91 -16.59 6.36
CA GLY A 81 -13.14 -17.16 5.85
C GLY A 81 -13.39 -18.56 6.40
N GLN A 82 -14.65 -19.00 6.31
CA GLN A 82 -15.06 -20.34 6.76
C GLN A 82 -14.97 -21.36 5.63
N SER A 83 -15.27 -20.93 4.41
CA SER A 83 -15.09 -21.68 3.16
C SER A 83 -15.21 -20.68 2.01
N ASN A 84 -14.14 -20.55 1.22
CA ASN A 84 -14.12 -19.65 0.07
C ASN A 84 -14.15 -20.43 -1.24
N THR A 85 -15.23 -20.26 -1.98
CA THR A 85 -15.42 -20.85 -3.32
C THR A 85 -15.76 -19.79 -4.38
N ALA A 86 -15.62 -18.52 -4.04
CA ALA A 86 -15.88 -17.42 -4.96
C ALA A 86 -14.71 -17.20 -5.92
N TYR A 87 -15.02 -16.83 -7.16
CA TYR A 87 -14.03 -16.32 -8.11
C TYR A 87 -13.41 -15.01 -7.56
N PRO A 88 -12.09 -14.77 -7.71
CA PRO A 88 -11.10 -15.54 -8.45
C PRO A 88 -10.51 -16.76 -7.72
N GLY A 89 -10.86 -17.00 -6.45
CA GLY A 89 -10.21 -18.01 -5.61
C GLY A 89 -10.85 -19.39 -5.58
N ILE A 90 -11.53 -19.79 -6.67
CA ILE A 90 -12.01 -21.16 -6.83
C ILE A 90 -10.80 -22.11 -6.83
N GLY A 91 -10.80 -23.06 -5.90
CA GLY A 91 -9.75 -24.09 -5.80
C GLY A 91 -8.48 -23.65 -5.09
N TRP A 92 -8.39 -22.40 -4.61
CA TRP A 92 -7.27 -22.01 -3.74
C TRP A 92 -7.39 -22.71 -2.38
N PRO A 93 -6.26 -23.10 -1.75
CA PRO A 93 -6.29 -23.70 -0.42
C PRO A 93 -6.99 -22.82 0.60
N GLN A 94 -7.82 -23.42 1.45
CA GLN A 94 -8.39 -22.75 2.62
C GLN A 94 -7.48 -23.05 3.83
N THR A 95 -6.58 -22.14 4.17
CA THR A 95 -5.58 -22.38 5.23
C THR A 95 -6.23 -22.48 6.61
N ASN A 96 -7.20 -21.61 6.88
CA ASN A 96 -7.89 -21.54 8.18
C ASN A 96 -9.40 -21.65 8.00
N ASN A 97 -10.10 -22.14 9.01
CA ASN A 97 -11.54 -21.95 9.17
C ASN A 97 -11.79 -20.92 10.27
N THR A 98 -12.16 -19.69 9.89
CA THR A 98 -12.26 -18.58 10.86
C THR A 98 -13.56 -18.54 11.65
N LYS A 99 -14.37 -19.60 11.62
CA LYS A 99 -15.60 -19.69 12.41
C LYS A 99 -15.34 -19.58 13.91
N VAL A 100 -14.21 -20.12 14.39
CA VAL A 100 -13.81 -20.04 15.81
C VAL A 100 -13.63 -18.60 16.30
N PHE A 101 -13.20 -17.70 15.42
CA PHE A 101 -13.06 -16.27 15.69
C PHE A 101 -14.38 -15.50 15.54
N GLY A 102 -15.46 -16.17 15.12
CA GLY A 102 -16.71 -15.55 14.74
C GLY A 102 -16.61 -14.75 13.44
N ILE A 103 -15.67 -15.09 12.55
CA ILE A 103 -15.42 -14.36 11.30
C ILE A 103 -15.92 -15.18 10.13
N TYR A 104 -16.83 -14.60 9.36
CA TYR A 104 -17.21 -15.10 8.03
C TYR A 104 -16.46 -14.34 6.93
N GLY A 105 -16.34 -13.02 7.08
CA GLY A 105 -15.60 -12.15 6.17
C GLY A 105 -14.97 -10.98 6.91
N THR A 106 -13.83 -10.54 6.42
CA THR A 106 -13.01 -9.45 6.95
C THR A 106 -12.03 -8.98 5.88
N ASP A 107 -11.35 -7.86 6.12
CA ASP A 107 -10.39 -7.29 5.19
C ASP A 107 -9.11 -6.75 5.84
N LEU A 108 -8.18 -6.33 4.99
CA LEU A 108 -6.82 -5.89 5.29
C LEU A 108 -5.90 -7.06 5.67
N GLY A 109 -5.69 -7.29 6.96
CA GLY A 109 -4.64 -8.18 7.46
C GLY A 109 -3.28 -7.48 7.50
N ILE A 110 -3.23 -6.31 8.16
CA ILE A 110 -2.01 -5.55 8.45
C ILE A 110 -1.16 -6.36 9.42
N MET A 111 0.08 -6.67 9.03
CA MET A 111 0.97 -7.57 9.76
C MET A 111 2.15 -6.83 10.40
N TRP A 112 2.46 -7.16 11.65
CA TRP A 112 3.70 -6.73 12.30
C TRP A 112 4.16 -7.76 13.34
N GLU A 113 5.46 -7.82 13.60
CA GLU A 113 6.02 -8.64 14.68
C GLU A 113 5.82 -7.91 16.01
N ASN A 114 5.24 -8.62 16.99
CA ASN A 114 5.14 -8.13 18.35
C ASN A 114 6.51 -8.26 19.03
N GLY A 115 7.19 -7.14 19.31
CA GLY A 115 8.50 -7.14 19.95
C GLY A 115 8.56 -7.84 21.33
N LEU A 116 7.44 -7.95 22.05
CA LEU A 116 7.38 -8.65 23.35
C LEU A 116 7.28 -10.17 23.22
N THR A 117 6.60 -10.66 22.19
CA THR A 117 6.24 -12.10 22.09
C THR A 117 6.90 -12.81 20.91
N GLY A 118 7.45 -12.07 19.94
CA GLY A 118 7.95 -12.59 18.67
C GLY A 118 6.87 -13.14 17.75
N LYS A 119 5.58 -13.02 18.11
CA LYS A 119 4.46 -13.46 17.27
C LYS A 119 4.15 -12.42 16.20
N ILE A 120 3.62 -12.87 15.08
CA ILE A 120 3.00 -12.00 14.09
C ILE A 120 1.59 -11.66 14.55
N GLN A 121 1.29 -10.36 14.58
CA GLN A 121 -0.04 -9.82 14.81
C GLN A 121 -0.67 -9.40 13.49
N LEU A 122 -1.96 -9.66 13.35
CA LEU A 122 -2.76 -9.36 12.15
C LEU A 122 -3.96 -8.51 12.52
N ALA A 123 -3.91 -7.22 12.23
CA ALA A 123 -5.05 -6.33 12.39
C ALA A 123 -5.90 -6.33 11.11
N PHE A 124 -7.18 -6.60 11.28
CA PHE A 124 -8.17 -6.58 10.20
C PHE A 124 -9.15 -5.42 10.40
N GLY A 125 -9.78 -4.99 9.30
CA GLY A 125 -10.80 -3.96 9.28
C GLY A 125 -12.21 -4.49 9.58
N ASP A 126 -13.18 -4.00 8.82
CA ASP A 126 -14.58 -4.32 9.05
C ASP A 126 -14.79 -5.84 9.00
N THR A 127 -15.38 -6.40 10.05
CA THR A 127 -15.42 -7.84 10.27
C THR A 127 -16.83 -8.31 10.59
N PHE A 128 -17.31 -9.28 9.82
CA PHE A 128 -18.69 -9.74 9.83
C PHE A 128 -18.78 -11.21 10.21
N SER A 129 -19.75 -11.57 11.06
CA SER A 129 -19.98 -12.97 11.45
C SER A 129 -20.85 -13.78 10.49
N GLY A 130 -21.48 -13.13 9.51
CA GLY A 130 -22.33 -13.74 8.49
C GLY A 130 -21.91 -13.42 7.04
N PRO A 131 -22.48 -14.14 6.06
CA PRO A 131 -22.21 -13.93 4.63
C PRO A 131 -22.64 -12.55 4.15
N ASN A 132 -22.02 -12.08 3.06
CA ASN A 132 -22.38 -10.82 2.39
C ASN A 132 -22.36 -9.62 3.35
N MET A 133 -21.35 -9.55 4.23
CA MET A 133 -21.17 -8.46 5.21
C MET A 133 -22.39 -8.30 6.14
N THR A 134 -22.90 -9.41 6.68
CA THR A 134 -24.05 -9.41 7.61
C THR A 134 -23.69 -9.99 8.97
N GLY A 135 -24.66 -9.96 9.91
CA GLY A 135 -24.48 -10.50 11.26
C GLY A 135 -23.87 -9.47 12.21
N ASP A 136 -23.08 -9.97 13.17
CA ASP A 136 -22.34 -9.12 14.10
C ASP A 136 -21.19 -8.44 13.37
N TRP A 137 -21.18 -7.10 13.45
CA TRP A 137 -20.16 -6.27 12.83
C TRP A 137 -19.25 -5.69 13.90
N ARG A 138 -17.95 -6.01 13.78
CA ARG A 138 -16.86 -5.38 14.54
C ARG A 138 -16.03 -4.54 13.58
N SER A 139 -15.70 -3.31 13.97
CA SER A 139 -14.94 -2.39 13.11
C SER A 139 -13.53 -2.88 12.79
N ASN A 140 -12.96 -3.66 13.70
CA ASN A 140 -11.62 -4.21 13.58
C ASN A 140 -11.51 -5.43 14.48
N VAL A 141 -10.61 -6.34 14.14
CA VAL A 141 -10.24 -7.49 14.99
C VAL A 141 -8.73 -7.72 14.90
N LEU A 142 -8.17 -8.36 15.93
CA LEU A 142 -6.75 -8.69 16.01
C LEU A 142 -6.59 -10.20 16.14
N LEU A 143 -5.84 -10.82 15.23
CA LEU A 143 -5.49 -12.24 15.27
C LEU A 143 -3.97 -12.41 15.35
N LEU A 144 -3.51 -13.61 15.67
CA LEU A 144 -2.10 -13.93 15.86
C LEU A 144 -1.67 -15.06 14.93
N SER A 145 -0.37 -15.11 14.64
CA SER A 145 0.28 -16.23 13.97
C SER A 145 1.69 -16.43 14.49
N ILE A 146 2.12 -17.69 14.57
CA ILE A 146 3.52 -18.10 14.78
C ILE A 146 4.11 -18.81 13.56
N ASP A 147 3.39 -18.81 12.43
CA ASP A 147 3.74 -19.57 11.25
C ASP A 147 5.02 -19.02 10.61
N LYS A 148 5.94 -19.92 10.30
CA LYS A 148 7.21 -19.61 9.63
C LYS A 148 7.28 -20.18 8.22
N ASN A 149 6.42 -21.14 7.88
CA ASN A 149 6.41 -21.74 6.55
C ASN A 149 5.17 -21.27 5.81
N LEU A 150 5.35 -20.20 5.03
CA LEU A 150 4.25 -19.58 4.31
C LEU A 150 4.02 -20.18 2.91
N THR A 151 4.69 -21.28 2.54
CA THR A 151 4.54 -21.89 1.21
C THR A 151 3.20 -22.58 1.02
N ASN A 152 2.51 -22.93 2.11
CA ASN A 152 1.24 -23.67 2.14
C ASN A 152 0.06 -22.85 2.71
N GLY A 153 0.29 -21.59 3.07
CA GLY A 153 -0.71 -20.67 3.61
C GLY A 153 -0.14 -19.87 4.78
N LEU A 154 -0.98 -19.05 5.41
CA LEU A 154 -0.66 -18.41 6.70
C LEU A 154 -1.58 -18.98 7.77
N THR A 155 -1.05 -19.80 8.67
CA THR A 155 -1.83 -20.39 9.77
C THR A 155 -2.09 -19.37 10.88
N LEU A 156 -3.32 -19.31 11.38
CA LEU A 156 -3.72 -18.44 12.49
C LEU A 156 -3.76 -19.20 13.81
N ASP A 157 -3.23 -18.58 14.87
CA ASP A 157 -3.32 -19.08 16.25
C ASP A 157 -4.79 -19.04 16.70
N GLN A 158 -5.32 -20.18 17.14
CA GLN A 158 -6.71 -20.27 17.60
C GLN A 158 -6.86 -19.71 19.02
N SER A 159 -7.25 -18.44 19.12
CA SER A 159 -7.47 -17.71 20.39
C SER A 159 -8.94 -17.66 20.84
N GLY A 160 -9.87 -18.25 20.09
CA GLY A 160 -11.32 -18.14 20.36
C GLY A 160 -11.96 -16.95 19.66
N TYR A 161 -13.10 -16.47 20.15
CA TYR A 161 -13.84 -15.36 19.53
C TYR A 161 -13.00 -14.08 19.46
N ALA A 162 -12.93 -13.46 18.29
CA ALA A 162 -12.18 -12.22 18.11
C ALA A 162 -13.07 -11.01 18.41
N TYR A 163 -12.79 -10.31 19.52
CA TYR A 163 -13.47 -9.07 19.88
C TYR A 163 -12.84 -7.86 19.19
N GLN A 164 -13.60 -6.76 19.11
CA GLN A 164 -13.06 -5.50 18.64
C GLN A 164 -11.98 -4.99 19.60
N PHE A 165 -10.78 -4.73 19.07
CA PHE A 165 -9.62 -4.40 19.90
C PHE A 165 -9.40 -2.89 20.04
N ILE A 166 -9.64 -2.11 18.98
CA ILE A 166 -9.66 -0.63 19.06
C ILE A 166 -11.12 -0.20 19.30
N PRO A 167 -11.46 0.28 20.51
CA PRO A 167 -12.81 0.72 20.81
C PRO A 167 -13.12 2.06 20.13
N SER A 168 -14.41 2.37 20.00
CA SER A 168 -14.84 3.73 19.64
C SER A 168 -14.41 4.75 20.69
N ALA A 169 -14.12 5.97 20.23
CA ALA A 169 -13.74 7.08 21.09
C ALA A 169 -14.66 8.28 20.85
N PRO A 170 -15.91 8.27 21.37
CA PRO A 170 -16.86 9.36 21.15
C PRO A 170 -16.33 10.74 21.59
N SER A 171 -15.48 10.78 22.62
CA SER A 171 -14.81 12.01 23.09
C SER A 171 -13.76 12.58 22.11
N ALA A 172 -13.33 11.79 21.13
CA ALA A 172 -12.44 12.23 20.05
C ALA A 172 -13.21 12.86 18.87
N LEU A 173 -14.53 12.65 18.79
CA LEU A 173 -15.36 13.20 17.73
C LEU A 173 -15.70 14.68 17.97
N PHE A 174 -16.11 15.38 16.91
CA PHE A 174 -16.58 16.75 17.04
C PHE A 174 -17.89 16.81 17.88
N PRO A 175 -18.01 17.68 18.89
CA PRO A 175 -19.07 17.57 19.90
C PRO A 175 -20.53 17.62 19.42
N ILE A 176 -20.82 18.33 18.32
CA ILE A 176 -22.20 18.61 17.89
C ILE A 176 -22.64 17.72 16.72
N PHE A 177 -21.73 17.41 15.80
CA PHE A 177 -22.03 16.71 14.54
C PHE A 177 -21.12 15.49 14.31
N GLY A 178 -20.45 15.02 15.36
CA GLY A 178 -19.58 13.85 15.32
C GLY A 178 -20.39 12.57 15.11
N SER A 179 -20.07 11.83 14.06
CA SER A 179 -20.60 10.49 13.81
C SER A 179 -19.47 9.59 13.36
N GLU A 180 -19.47 8.35 13.79
CA GLU A 180 -18.47 7.35 13.42
C GLU A 180 -19.19 6.10 12.95
N VAL A 181 -18.89 5.69 11.72
CA VAL A 181 -19.42 4.48 11.11
C VAL A 181 -18.55 3.29 11.48
N THR A 182 -17.22 3.47 11.44
CA THR A 182 -16.27 2.41 11.78
C THR A 182 -14.87 2.99 12.10
N ILE A 183 -14.04 2.17 12.74
CA ILE A 183 -12.62 2.42 13.02
C ILE A 183 -11.78 1.36 12.34
N ILE A 184 -10.95 1.80 11.38
CA ILE A 184 -10.18 0.90 10.52
C ILE A 184 -8.68 1.07 10.79
N PRO A 185 -7.95 0.00 11.15
CA PRO A 185 -6.50 0.04 11.23
C PRO A 185 -5.91 0.29 9.84
N THR A 186 -4.82 1.04 9.76
CA THR A 186 -4.15 1.36 8.48
C THR A 186 -2.67 0.98 8.49
N SER A 187 -2.03 0.99 9.66
CA SER A 187 -0.67 0.50 9.82
C SER A 187 -0.41 0.10 11.26
N ALA A 188 0.63 -0.69 11.49
CA ALA A 188 1.04 -1.10 12.82
C ALA A 188 2.56 -1.31 12.88
N ILE A 189 3.14 -1.14 14.07
CA ILE A 189 4.56 -1.34 14.31
C ILE A 189 4.82 -1.64 15.78
N SER A 190 5.90 -2.36 16.07
CA SER A 190 6.45 -2.46 17.42
C SER A 190 7.71 -1.63 17.54
N LEU A 191 7.81 -0.79 18.57
CA LEU A 191 8.96 0.07 18.85
C LEU A 191 9.26 0.02 20.34
N ASN A 192 10.52 -0.20 20.72
CA ASN A 192 10.92 -0.29 22.13
C ASN A 192 10.02 -1.23 22.96
N ASN A 193 9.63 -2.37 22.38
CA ASN A 193 8.68 -3.35 22.94
C ASN A 193 7.24 -2.84 23.18
N GLU A 194 6.91 -1.63 22.75
CA GLU A 194 5.55 -1.11 22.72
C GLU A 194 4.90 -1.44 21.39
N GLN A 195 3.56 -1.50 21.37
CA GLN A 195 2.78 -1.83 20.17
C GLN A 195 1.92 -0.63 19.78
N TYR A 196 1.99 -0.25 18.51
CA TYR A 196 1.31 0.91 17.96
C TYR A 196 0.50 0.51 16.73
N VAL A 197 -0.75 0.94 16.68
CA VAL A 197 -1.63 0.81 15.50
C VAL A 197 -2.12 2.19 15.09
N ASN A 198 -1.77 2.62 13.88
CA ASN A 198 -2.41 3.75 13.24
C ASN A 198 -3.80 3.33 12.75
N TYR A 199 -4.81 4.15 13.00
CA TYR A 199 -6.17 3.89 12.56
C TYR A 199 -6.84 5.16 12.06
N MET A 200 -7.88 4.98 11.25
CA MET A 200 -8.78 6.04 10.81
C MET A 200 -10.17 5.87 11.43
N SER A 201 -10.74 6.96 11.92
CA SER A 201 -12.15 7.08 12.27
C SER A 201 -12.93 7.47 11.02
N VAL A 202 -13.77 6.57 10.51
CA VAL A 202 -14.55 6.77 9.28
C VAL A 202 -15.90 7.40 9.64
N LYS A 203 -16.18 8.54 9.04
CA LYS A 203 -17.45 9.26 9.18
C LYS A 203 -18.53 8.73 8.25
N SER A 204 -18.15 8.45 7.00
CA SER A 204 -19.05 7.92 5.96
C SER A 204 -18.28 7.18 4.89
N TRP A 205 -18.85 6.07 4.44
CA TRP A 205 -18.52 5.47 3.15
C TRP A 205 -19.28 6.25 2.08
N ASP A 206 -18.55 6.90 1.17
CA ASP A 206 -19.14 7.82 0.19
C ASP A 206 -19.47 7.05 -1.10
N THR A 207 -18.75 7.31 -2.19
CA THR A 207 -18.80 6.48 -3.40
C THR A 207 -17.70 5.41 -3.36
N PRO A 208 -17.80 4.30 -4.13
CA PRO A 208 -16.76 3.27 -4.13
C PRO A 208 -15.35 3.85 -4.32
N GLY A 209 -14.43 3.51 -3.39
CA GLY A 209 -13.07 4.05 -3.35
C GLY A 209 -12.93 5.46 -2.73
N ARG A 210 -14.03 6.04 -2.22
CA ARG A 210 -14.08 7.33 -1.54
C ARG A 210 -14.76 7.20 -0.18
N TRP A 211 -14.18 7.83 0.82
CA TRP A 211 -14.76 7.93 2.15
C TRP A 211 -14.27 9.18 2.85
N THR A 212 -15.05 9.62 3.81
CA THR A 212 -14.76 10.76 4.66
C THR A 212 -14.33 10.25 6.03
N THR A 213 -13.18 10.69 6.52
CA THR A 213 -12.73 10.43 7.88
C THR A 213 -13.08 11.59 8.79
N ASN A 214 -13.27 11.31 10.08
CA ASN A 214 -13.28 12.31 11.14
C ASN A 214 -11.84 12.74 11.45
N TYR A 215 -10.98 11.75 11.68
CA TYR A 215 -9.58 11.90 12.01
C TYR A 215 -8.83 10.57 11.78
N SER A 216 -7.50 10.64 11.82
CA SER A 216 -6.63 9.48 12.08
C SER A 216 -5.91 9.66 13.41
N ALA A 217 -5.51 8.56 14.04
CA ALA A 217 -4.78 8.57 15.29
C ALA A 217 -3.98 7.28 15.50
N ILE A 218 -3.18 7.24 16.57
CA ILE A 218 -2.48 6.06 17.05
C ILE A 218 -3.24 5.50 18.25
N SER A 219 -3.45 4.18 18.24
CA SER A 219 -3.81 3.38 19.40
C SER A 219 -2.58 2.63 19.88
N MET A 220 -2.33 2.65 21.19
CA MET A 220 -1.19 2.00 21.82
C MET A 220 -1.69 0.89 22.75
N TYR A 221 -1.02 -0.26 22.72
CA TYR A 221 -1.32 -1.34 23.67
C TYR A 221 -0.78 -1.01 25.07
N ASN A 222 -1.66 -1.01 26.06
CA ASN A 222 -1.35 -0.83 27.47
C ASN A 222 -1.27 -2.21 28.16
N GLN A 223 -0.06 -2.60 28.57
CA GLN A 223 0.23 -3.90 29.17
C GLN A 223 -0.42 -4.09 30.55
N ASP A 224 -0.55 -3.01 31.33
CA ASP A 224 -1.11 -3.08 32.70
C ASP A 224 -2.61 -3.39 32.70
N THR A 225 -3.30 -2.97 31.63
CA THR A 225 -4.76 -3.11 31.50
C THR A 225 -5.19 -4.11 30.44
N ASP A 226 -4.25 -4.68 29.68
CA ASP A 226 -4.50 -5.56 28.54
C ASP A 226 -5.49 -4.94 27.54
N LYS A 227 -5.25 -3.66 27.19
CA LYS A 227 -6.16 -2.89 26.34
C LYS A 227 -5.42 -2.00 25.37
N TRP A 228 -6.03 -1.78 24.21
CA TRP A 228 -5.61 -0.76 23.27
C TRP A 228 -6.26 0.59 23.61
N VAL A 229 -5.44 1.63 23.66
CA VAL A 229 -5.84 2.96 24.13
C VAL A 229 -5.45 4.00 23.10
N LEU A 230 -6.41 4.86 22.72
CA LEU A 230 -6.16 6.04 21.91
C LEU A 230 -5.10 6.94 22.56
N VAL A 231 -4.07 7.32 21.79
CA VAL A 231 -3.07 8.31 22.17
C VAL A 231 -3.57 9.71 21.72
N PRO A 232 -4.13 10.56 22.60
CA PRO A 232 -4.90 11.73 22.15
C PRO A 232 -4.07 12.83 21.49
N SER A 233 -2.76 12.88 21.77
CA SER A 233 -1.78 13.77 21.13
C SER A 233 -1.50 13.40 19.67
N THR A 234 -2.03 12.26 19.20
CA THR A 234 -1.85 11.75 17.83
C THR A 234 -3.06 11.93 16.92
N ILE A 235 -4.12 12.56 17.42
CA ILE A 235 -5.32 12.85 16.63
C ILE A 235 -5.01 13.88 15.55
N ARG A 236 -5.15 13.48 14.28
CA ARG A 236 -5.07 14.32 13.09
C ARG A 236 -6.47 14.55 12.53
N SER A 237 -7.08 15.68 12.89
CA SER A 237 -8.40 16.03 12.35
C SER A 237 -8.36 16.12 10.82
N ALA A 238 -9.31 15.46 10.16
CA ALA A 238 -9.43 15.49 8.70
C ALA A 238 -10.03 16.80 8.17
N SER A 239 -10.81 17.49 9.00
CA SER A 239 -11.56 18.71 8.67
C SER A 239 -11.75 19.60 9.90
N TRP A 240 -12.24 20.83 9.73
CA TRP A 240 -12.50 21.75 10.85
C TRP A 240 -13.46 21.20 11.91
N PHE A 241 -14.34 20.30 11.49
CA PHE A 241 -15.39 19.71 12.32
C PHE A 241 -15.26 18.19 12.39
N GLY A 242 -14.05 17.66 12.18
CA GLY A 242 -13.80 16.22 12.16
C GLY A 242 -13.64 15.63 13.55
N SER A 243 -12.95 16.33 14.46
CA SER A 243 -12.59 15.78 15.77
C SER A 243 -12.69 16.81 16.90
N SER A 244 -12.47 16.35 18.14
CA SER A 244 -12.30 17.22 19.31
C SER A 244 -10.98 17.99 19.32
N LYS A 245 -10.00 17.61 18.49
CA LYS A 245 -8.79 18.41 18.23
C LYS A 245 -9.00 19.39 17.07
N PRO A 246 -8.43 20.61 17.13
CA PRO A 246 -8.45 21.55 16.02
C PRO A 246 -7.81 20.97 14.75
N TYR A 247 -8.32 21.36 13.59
CA TYR A 247 -7.70 21.06 12.32
C TYR A 247 -6.35 21.77 12.19
N VAL A 248 -5.33 21.02 11.80
CA VAL A 248 -4.01 21.53 11.41
C VAL A 248 -3.86 21.30 9.91
N PRO A 249 -3.56 22.34 9.11
CA PRO A 249 -3.36 22.19 7.68
C PRO A 249 -2.37 21.08 7.34
N GLY A 250 -2.74 20.21 6.40
CA GLY A 250 -1.96 19.05 5.99
C GLY A 250 -2.34 17.75 6.71
N ASN A 251 -3.05 17.78 7.84
CA ASN A 251 -3.48 16.56 8.52
C ASN A 251 -4.36 15.66 7.63
N GLN A 252 -5.17 16.25 6.75
CA GLN A 252 -5.98 15.56 5.77
C GLN A 252 -5.17 14.71 4.77
N ASN A 253 -3.85 14.88 4.71
CA ASN A 253 -2.94 14.06 3.88
C ASN A 253 -2.40 12.83 4.61
N PHE A 254 -2.69 12.66 5.90
CA PHE A 254 -2.16 11.59 6.76
C PHE A 254 -3.30 10.85 7.47
N GLN A 255 -4.37 10.54 6.74
CA GLN A 255 -5.56 9.87 7.27
C GLN A 255 -5.43 8.35 7.23
N GLN A 256 -4.63 7.81 6.33
CA GLN A 256 -4.13 6.44 6.36
C GLN A 256 -2.61 6.49 6.47
N ALA A 257 -2.00 5.45 7.03
CA ALA A 257 -0.56 5.36 7.19
C ALA A 257 0.02 4.06 6.61
N ALA A 258 1.31 4.07 6.30
CA ALA A 258 2.15 2.90 6.17
C ALA A 258 3.48 3.19 6.88
N TYR A 259 3.77 2.42 7.91
CA TYR A 259 4.95 2.55 8.75
C TYR A 259 6.11 1.71 8.24
N VAL A 260 7.32 2.26 8.35
CA VAL A 260 8.56 1.51 8.19
C VAL A 260 9.61 2.06 9.15
N LEU A 261 10.20 1.17 9.94
CA LEU A 261 11.30 1.51 10.84
C LEU A 261 12.60 1.57 10.04
N GLN A 262 13.43 2.59 10.29
CA GLN A 262 14.79 2.62 9.76
C GLN A 262 15.58 1.40 10.26
N PRO A 263 16.22 0.61 9.37
CA PRO A 263 17.06 -0.49 9.80
C PRO A 263 18.11 -0.03 10.81
N ALA A 264 18.27 -0.76 11.92
CA ALA A 264 19.14 -0.34 13.02
C ALA A 264 20.62 -0.29 12.61
N ASP A 265 21.03 -1.14 11.67
CA ASP A 265 22.35 -1.17 11.05
C ASP A 265 22.61 0.00 10.09
N GLN A 266 21.57 0.76 9.72
CA GLN A 266 21.66 2.00 8.93
C GLN A 266 21.59 3.26 9.79
N VAL A 267 21.62 3.13 11.12
CA VAL A 267 21.66 4.27 12.04
C VAL A 267 23.11 4.41 12.52
N GLY A 268 23.72 5.58 12.29
CA GLY A 268 25.06 5.85 12.79
C GLY A 268 25.15 5.77 14.31
N GLU A 269 26.33 5.47 14.85
CA GLU A 269 26.54 5.43 16.30
C GLU A 269 26.18 6.78 16.94
N GLY A 270 25.27 6.76 17.92
CA GLY A 270 24.76 7.97 18.57
C GLY A 270 23.74 8.78 17.75
N GLU A 271 23.37 8.33 16.56
CA GLU A 271 22.32 8.97 15.76
C GLU A 271 20.91 8.53 16.17
N THR A 272 19.92 9.34 15.79
CA THR A 272 18.52 9.07 16.06
C THR A 272 17.95 8.09 15.04
N GLN A 273 17.44 6.95 15.51
CA GLN A 273 16.62 6.07 14.68
C GLN A 273 15.24 6.70 14.45
N TYR A 274 14.79 6.69 13.20
CA TYR A 274 13.49 7.23 12.82
C TYR A 274 12.49 6.12 12.46
N LEU A 275 11.25 6.29 12.93
CA LEU A 275 10.07 5.70 12.30
C LEU A 275 9.65 6.60 11.13
N TYR A 276 9.59 6.05 9.93
CA TYR A 276 9.00 6.70 8.77
C TYR A 276 7.52 6.31 8.65
N ALA A 277 6.69 7.28 8.29
CA ALA A 277 5.26 7.11 8.09
C ALA A 277 4.84 7.76 6.77
N PHE A 278 4.49 6.92 5.81
CA PHE A 278 3.84 7.33 4.56
C PHE A 278 2.36 7.56 4.84
N GLY A 279 1.88 8.78 4.63
CA GLY A 279 0.48 9.14 4.82
C GLY A 279 -0.25 9.31 3.50
N THR A 280 -1.51 8.90 3.44
CA THR A 280 -2.42 9.31 2.35
C THR A 280 -3.67 10.00 2.91
N PRO A 281 -4.36 10.81 2.08
CA PRO A 281 -5.73 11.19 2.35
C PRO A 281 -6.68 10.01 2.55
N SER A 282 -7.90 10.31 3.00
CA SER A 282 -8.99 9.32 2.98
C SER A 282 -9.35 8.98 1.53
N GLY A 283 -9.81 7.75 1.30
CA GLY A 283 -10.10 7.25 -0.04
C GLY A 283 -8.86 6.77 -0.78
N ARG A 284 -9.06 6.53 -2.09
CA ARG A 284 -8.04 5.93 -2.96
C ARG A 284 -7.43 6.86 -4.01
N ALA A 285 -7.73 8.15 -3.95
CA ALA A 285 -7.32 9.08 -5.00
C ALA A 285 -6.25 10.08 -4.59
N GLY A 286 -5.82 10.04 -3.33
CA GLY A 286 -4.77 10.93 -2.84
C GLY A 286 -3.38 10.52 -3.33
N SER A 287 -2.40 11.40 -3.14
CA SER A 287 -0.99 11.02 -3.20
C SER A 287 -0.52 10.51 -1.84
N ALA A 288 0.61 9.80 -1.80
CA ALA A 288 1.33 9.56 -0.56
C ALA A 288 2.29 10.70 -0.22
N TYR A 289 2.39 11.01 1.05
CA TYR A 289 3.23 12.04 1.66
C TYR A 289 4.11 11.38 2.72
N LEU A 290 5.28 11.94 3.00
CA LEU A 290 6.21 11.35 3.95
C LEU A 290 6.34 12.19 5.22
N SER A 291 6.30 11.50 6.35
CA SER A 291 6.71 12.03 7.65
C SER A 291 7.66 11.06 8.34
N ARG A 292 8.40 11.56 9.33
CA ARG A 292 9.21 10.73 10.24
C ARG A 292 9.16 11.26 11.66
N VAL A 293 9.48 10.41 12.62
CA VAL A 293 9.59 10.78 14.04
C VAL A 293 10.66 9.93 14.70
N ALA A 294 11.36 10.47 15.69
CA ALA A 294 12.26 9.66 16.50
C ALA A 294 11.46 8.54 17.18
N VAL A 295 12.04 7.36 17.33
CA VAL A 295 11.32 6.19 17.90
C VAL A 295 10.71 6.46 19.28
N ASP A 296 11.36 7.31 20.09
CA ASP A 296 10.89 7.67 21.43
C ASP A 296 9.77 8.74 21.46
N ASP A 297 9.50 9.38 20.31
CA ASP A 297 8.60 10.54 20.20
C ASP A 297 7.30 10.20 19.44
N VAL A 298 7.04 8.93 19.12
CA VAL A 298 5.90 8.46 18.30
C VAL A 298 4.54 8.93 18.81
N ASN A 299 4.42 9.09 20.13
CA ASN A 299 3.18 9.55 20.77
C ASN A 299 2.96 11.07 20.69
N ASN A 300 3.81 11.83 19.99
CA ASN A 300 3.76 13.29 19.98
C ASN A 300 3.88 13.89 18.56
N LEU A 301 2.75 14.30 17.97
CA LEU A 301 2.72 14.90 16.63
C LEU A 301 3.52 16.20 16.48
N ALA A 302 3.78 16.93 17.57
CA ALA A 302 4.61 18.13 17.49
C ALA A 302 6.08 17.81 17.14
N LYS A 303 6.51 16.56 17.36
CA LYS A 303 7.87 16.07 17.06
C LYS A 303 8.00 15.49 15.66
N TYR A 304 6.88 15.17 15.00
CA TYR A 304 6.90 14.64 13.64
C TYR A 304 7.49 15.67 12.68
N GLN A 305 8.37 15.18 11.81
CA GLN A 305 8.98 15.93 10.74
C GLN A 305 8.34 15.52 9.41
N TYR A 306 8.09 16.49 8.53
CA TYR A 306 7.40 16.27 7.27
C TYR A 306 8.32 16.63 6.11
N TRP A 307 8.40 15.75 5.11
CA TRP A 307 9.29 15.92 3.96
C TRP A 307 8.69 16.90 2.95
N ASN A 308 9.39 18.01 2.71
CA ASN A 308 8.93 19.04 1.77
C ASN A 308 9.51 18.88 0.35
N GLY A 309 10.17 17.75 0.06
CA GLY A 309 10.88 17.49 -1.19
C GLY A 309 12.37 17.84 -1.16
N LYS A 310 12.83 18.53 -0.10
CA LYS A 310 14.23 18.93 0.06
C LYS A 310 14.74 18.77 1.50
N ASP A 311 13.92 19.16 2.47
CA ASP A 311 14.25 19.23 3.89
C ASP A 311 13.10 18.69 4.75
N TRP A 312 13.43 18.36 5.99
CA TRP A 312 12.48 17.90 7.02
C TRP A 312 11.95 19.08 7.84
N VAL A 313 10.62 19.27 7.85
CA VAL A 313 9.97 20.37 8.57
C VAL A 313 9.21 19.84 9.79
N THR A 314 9.62 20.26 10.99
CA THR A 314 9.01 19.79 12.25
C THR A 314 7.63 20.41 12.49
N GLY A 315 6.65 19.59 12.90
CA GLY A 315 5.34 20.03 13.40
C GLY A 315 4.41 20.68 12.38
N LYS A 316 4.76 20.66 11.08
CA LYS A 316 3.99 21.34 10.02
C LYS A 316 3.60 20.39 8.88
N PRO A 317 2.51 19.61 9.03
CA PRO A 317 2.08 18.65 8.01
C PRO A 317 1.77 19.30 6.65
N VAL A 318 1.35 20.58 6.63
CA VAL A 318 1.12 21.35 5.39
C VAL A 318 2.36 21.52 4.52
N ALA A 319 3.56 21.36 5.08
CA ALA A 319 4.80 21.44 4.32
C ALA A 319 5.06 20.20 3.47
N ALA A 320 4.39 19.08 3.76
CA ALA A 320 4.62 17.82 3.08
C ALA A 320 4.27 17.91 1.60
N THR A 321 5.19 17.45 0.74
CA THR A 321 4.94 17.31 -0.70
C THR A 321 4.67 15.85 -1.06
N PRO A 322 3.89 15.57 -2.12
CA PRO A 322 3.72 14.21 -2.63
C PRO A 322 5.07 13.54 -2.93
N ILE A 323 5.25 12.30 -2.46
CA ILE A 323 6.41 11.45 -2.78
C ILE A 323 6.04 10.32 -3.76
N ILE A 324 4.79 9.85 -3.73
CA ILE A 324 4.22 8.91 -4.69
C ILE A 324 2.85 9.40 -5.12
N GLY A 325 2.58 9.37 -6.42
CA GLY A 325 1.26 9.61 -7.00
C GLY A 325 1.33 9.93 -8.48
N ASP A 326 0.20 9.75 -9.18
CA ASP A 326 0.09 9.98 -10.63
C ASP A 326 0.07 11.48 -10.98
N SER A 327 -0.51 12.30 -10.09
CA SER A 327 -0.65 13.75 -10.28
C SER A 327 -0.62 14.48 -8.94
N THR A 328 -0.01 15.67 -8.95
CA THR A 328 -0.05 16.63 -7.84
C THR A 328 -1.25 17.58 -7.90
N ARG A 329 -2.06 17.48 -8.96
CA ARG A 329 -3.28 18.26 -9.20
C ARG A 329 -4.53 17.39 -9.05
N SER A 330 -5.54 17.98 -8.42
CA SER A 330 -6.84 17.34 -8.23
C SER A 330 -7.59 17.18 -9.55
N ALA A 331 -8.30 16.05 -9.69
CA ALA A 331 -9.08 15.73 -10.88
C ALA A 331 -10.49 16.34 -10.84
N GLY A 332 -11.12 16.43 -12.02
CA GLY A 332 -12.53 16.82 -12.16
C GLY A 332 -12.81 18.33 -12.07
N LEU A 333 -14.09 18.69 -12.20
CA LEU A 333 -14.56 20.08 -12.31
C LEU A 333 -14.17 20.96 -11.10
N PHE A 334 -14.18 20.39 -9.90
CA PHE A 334 -13.83 21.09 -8.65
C PHE A 334 -12.34 20.97 -8.28
N GLY A 335 -11.52 20.28 -9.10
CA GLY A 335 -10.10 20.07 -8.85
C GLY A 335 -9.32 21.37 -8.59
N PRO A 336 -9.46 22.42 -9.42
CA PRO A 336 -8.78 23.69 -9.18
C PRO A 336 -9.13 24.37 -7.85
N ILE A 337 -10.38 24.21 -7.37
CA ILE A 337 -10.82 24.77 -6.09
C ILE A 337 -10.18 24.00 -4.93
N LEU A 338 -10.14 22.67 -5.00
CA LEU A 338 -9.44 21.83 -4.03
C LEU A 338 -7.95 22.20 -3.96
N ASP A 339 -7.30 22.35 -5.11
CA ASP A 339 -5.88 22.69 -5.18
C ASP A 339 -5.58 24.08 -4.60
N TRP A 340 -6.45 25.06 -4.86
CA TRP A 340 -6.39 26.41 -4.30
C TRP A 340 -6.60 26.41 -2.78
N ALA A 341 -7.63 25.72 -2.28
CA ALA A 341 -7.96 25.67 -0.86
C ALA A 341 -6.86 25.01 -0.01
N ASN A 342 -6.15 24.04 -0.59
CA ASN A 342 -5.05 23.32 0.06
C ASN A 342 -3.68 24.01 -0.14
N ASN A 343 -3.60 25.15 -0.84
CA ASN A 343 -2.34 25.83 -1.08
C ASN A 343 -1.83 26.51 0.20
N PRO A 344 -0.60 26.23 0.68
CA PRO A 344 -0.05 26.88 1.86
C PRO A 344 0.03 28.42 1.75
N LYS A 345 0.08 28.96 0.52
CA LYS A 345 0.07 30.41 0.26
C LYS A 345 -1.31 31.04 0.40
N VAL A 346 -2.38 30.23 0.50
CA VAL A 346 -3.77 30.67 0.64
C VAL A 346 -4.22 30.37 2.07
N PHE A 347 -4.20 31.39 2.93
CA PHE A 347 -4.54 31.27 4.37
C PHE A 347 -3.81 30.12 5.09
N GLY A 348 -2.55 29.83 4.72
CA GLY A 348 -1.79 28.74 5.33
C GLY A 348 -2.32 27.33 5.01
N GLY A 349 -3.18 27.17 3.99
CA GLY A 349 -3.85 25.90 3.68
C GLY A 349 -5.03 25.57 4.61
N MET A 350 -5.49 26.53 5.41
CA MET A 350 -6.60 26.33 6.36
C MET A 350 -7.89 25.89 5.67
N LEU A 351 -8.16 26.39 4.45
CA LEU A 351 -9.38 26.06 3.71
C LEU A 351 -9.46 24.58 3.32
N GLY A 352 -8.34 23.84 3.29
CA GLY A 352 -8.36 22.38 3.13
C GLY A 352 -9.24 21.67 4.17
N GLY A 353 -9.39 22.25 5.37
CA GLY A 353 -10.26 21.67 6.40
C GLY A 353 -11.76 21.87 6.14
N LEU A 354 -12.13 22.69 5.15
CA LEU A 354 -13.51 22.84 4.66
C LEU A 354 -13.75 22.05 3.37
N PHE A 355 -12.76 22.03 2.47
CA PHE A 355 -12.91 21.44 1.13
C PHE A 355 -12.39 20.01 1.01
N GLY A 356 -11.62 19.52 1.99
CA GLY A 356 -11.00 18.20 1.96
C GLY A 356 -9.63 18.20 1.28
N ALA A 357 -9.02 17.01 1.21
CA ALA A 357 -7.68 16.80 0.66
C ALA A 357 -7.62 16.89 -0.86
N LYS A 358 -6.40 17.11 -1.39
CA LYS A 358 -6.13 17.00 -2.83
C LYS A 358 -6.31 15.57 -3.33
N THR A 359 -6.71 15.45 -4.60
CA THR A 359 -6.91 14.16 -5.30
C THR A 359 -5.96 14.05 -6.50
N GLY A 360 -6.08 12.96 -7.27
CA GLY A 360 -5.33 12.73 -8.51
C GLY A 360 -4.04 11.93 -8.33
N GLY A 361 -3.62 11.64 -7.09
CA GLY A 361 -2.43 10.82 -6.83
C GLY A 361 -2.67 9.32 -7.01
N ASN A 362 -3.90 8.85 -6.79
CA ASN A 362 -4.31 7.46 -6.94
C ASN A 362 -3.42 6.44 -6.19
N VAL A 363 -3.07 6.74 -4.95
CA VAL A 363 -2.34 5.85 -4.05
C VAL A 363 -3.24 5.48 -2.89
N SER A 364 -3.38 4.18 -2.60
CA SER A 364 -4.23 3.73 -1.49
C SER A 364 -3.73 2.47 -0.80
N GLU A 365 -4.08 2.36 0.48
CA GLU A 365 -3.97 1.14 1.31
C GLU A 365 -2.56 0.52 1.19
N MET A 366 -1.56 1.35 1.49
CA MET A 366 -0.16 1.04 1.28
C MET A 366 0.42 0.20 2.41
N SER A 367 1.44 -0.60 2.10
CA SER A 367 2.39 -1.12 3.07
C SER A 367 3.82 -0.86 2.60
N VAL A 368 4.74 -0.71 3.55
CA VAL A 368 6.16 -0.45 3.28
C VAL A 368 7.01 -1.31 4.22
N GLN A 369 8.12 -1.81 3.71
CA GLN A 369 9.09 -2.60 4.47
C GLN A 369 10.50 -2.28 3.94
N TYR A 370 11.52 -2.38 4.79
CA TYR A 370 12.89 -2.62 4.32
C TYR A 370 13.12 -4.12 4.09
N ASN A 371 13.53 -4.50 2.89
CA ASN A 371 13.70 -5.90 2.49
C ASN A 371 15.19 -6.23 2.38
N ASP A 372 15.70 -7.10 3.29
CA ASP A 372 17.14 -7.36 3.40
C ASP A 372 17.68 -8.11 2.17
N TYR A 373 16.88 -9.02 1.60
CA TYR A 373 17.23 -9.71 0.35
C TYR A 373 17.52 -8.73 -0.78
N LEU A 374 16.72 -7.68 -0.96
CA LEU A 374 16.96 -6.64 -1.97
C LEU A 374 17.98 -5.58 -1.51
N GLY A 375 18.09 -5.33 -0.20
CA GLY A 375 18.84 -4.19 0.34
C GLY A 375 18.19 -2.86 -0.04
N LYS A 376 16.85 -2.81 0.01
CA LYS A 376 16.02 -1.70 -0.44
C LYS A 376 14.78 -1.55 0.43
N TYR A 377 14.26 -0.33 0.53
CA TYR A 377 12.87 -0.13 0.91
C TYR A 377 11.97 -0.58 -0.24
N VAL A 378 10.91 -1.31 0.08
CA VAL A 378 9.88 -1.78 -0.85
C VAL A 378 8.54 -1.28 -0.35
N MET A 379 7.73 -0.71 -1.25
CA MET A 379 6.33 -0.40 -0.97
C MET A 379 5.40 -1.12 -1.92
N MET A 380 4.19 -1.41 -1.43
CA MET A 380 3.07 -1.88 -2.22
C MET A 380 1.86 -1.00 -1.98
N TYR A 381 1.12 -0.69 -3.05
CA TYR A 381 -0.12 0.11 -2.98
C TYR A 381 -1.04 -0.22 -4.15
N ALA A 382 -2.33 0.08 -4.02
CA ALA A 382 -3.27 0.00 -5.14
C ALA A 382 -3.30 1.32 -5.93
N ASP A 383 -3.23 1.24 -7.26
CA ASP A 383 -3.30 2.40 -8.16
C ASP A 383 -4.74 2.79 -8.53
N GLY A 384 -4.90 3.80 -9.41
CA GLY A 384 -6.22 4.27 -9.86
C GLY A 384 -7.05 3.26 -10.66
N LYS A 385 -6.45 2.14 -11.08
CA LYS A 385 -7.11 1.00 -11.73
C LYS A 385 -7.28 -0.18 -10.76
N ASN A 386 -6.99 0.01 -9.47
CA ASN A 386 -6.88 -1.01 -8.43
C ASN A 386 -5.83 -2.10 -8.75
N ASN A 387 -4.84 -1.85 -9.61
CA ASN A 387 -3.71 -2.75 -9.73
C ASN A 387 -2.77 -2.55 -8.56
N ILE A 388 -2.15 -3.64 -8.08
CA ILE A 388 -1.12 -3.55 -7.05
C ILE A 388 0.20 -3.23 -7.71
N GLN A 389 0.77 -2.11 -7.30
CA GLN A 389 2.07 -1.64 -7.73
C GLN A 389 3.09 -1.87 -6.62
N LEU A 390 4.26 -2.34 -7.00
CA LEU A 390 5.45 -2.41 -6.18
C LEU A 390 6.41 -1.30 -6.62
N ARG A 391 7.07 -0.64 -5.67
CA ARG A 391 8.20 0.26 -5.93
C ARG A 391 9.30 -0.01 -4.92
N TYR A 392 10.52 0.39 -5.26
CA TYR A 392 11.66 0.30 -4.35
C TYR A 392 12.49 1.59 -4.33
N ALA A 393 13.24 1.81 -3.25
CA ALA A 393 14.15 2.94 -3.08
C ALA A 393 15.31 2.59 -2.11
N ASP A 394 16.41 3.34 -2.19
CA ASP A 394 17.51 3.27 -1.23
C ASP A 394 17.14 3.92 0.11
N GLU A 395 16.37 5.02 0.06
CA GLU A 395 15.92 5.77 1.23
C GLU A 395 14.42 6.08 1.15
N PRO A 396 13.69 6.19 2.28
CA PRO A 396 12.26 6.50 2.26
C PRO A 396 11.94 7.85 1.61
N ASN A 397 12.79 8.86 1.83
CA ASN A 397 12.71 10.21 1.25
C ASN A 397 13.44 10.35 -0.10
N GLY A 398 14.00 9.26 -0.63
CA GLY A 398 14.77 9.24 -1.87
C GLY A 398 13.92 9.13 -3.12
N GLN A 399 14.59 8.86 -4.25
CA GLN A 399 13.91 8.58 -5.51
C GLN A 399 13.40 7.14 -5.51
N TRP A 400 12.08 7.00 -5.63
CA TRP A 400 11.43 5.70 -5.81
C TRP A 400 11.47 5.26 -7.27
N SER A 401 11.58 3.95 -7.49
CA SER A 401 11.53 3.33 -8.81
C SER A 401 10.24 3.66 -9.57
N ALA A 402 10.25 3.43 -10.88
CA ALA A 402 9.02 3.29 -11.64
C ALA A 402 8.13 2.18 -11.03
N PRO A 403 6.79 2.26 -11.18
CA PRO A 403 5.89 1.24 -10.64
C PRO A 403 6.08 -0.10 -11.37
N ILE A 404 6.11 -1.17 -10.59
CA ILE A 404 6.19 -2.56 -11.06
C ILE A 404 4.86 -3.22 -10.73
N THR A 405 4.09 -3.61 -11.74
CA THR A 405 2.77 -4.23 -11.50
C THR A 405 2.93 -5.67 -11.00
N VAL A 406 2.34 -5.98 -9.85
CA VAL A 406 2.44 -7.32 -9.24
C VAL A 406 1.13 -8.11 -9.23
N ALA A 407 0.00 -7.41 -9.20
CA ALA A 407 -1.33 -7.99 -9.34
C ALA A 407 -2.27 -7.01 -10.04
N THR A 408 -3.24 -7.49 -10.80
CA THR A 408 -4.17 -6.64 -11.55
C THR A 408 -5.63 -6.91 -11.20
N SER A 409 -6.47 -5.89 -11.34
CA SER A 409 -7.92 -6.00 -11.16
C SER A 409 -8.60 -6.84 -12.23
N ALA A 410 -7.95 -7.06 -13.37
CA ALA A 410 -8.40 -8.02 -14.37
C ALA A 410 -8.19 -9.47 -13.91
N THR A 411 -7.03 -9.78 -13.31
CA THR A 411 -6.72 -11.11 -12.79
C THR A 411 -7.50 -11.41 -11.50
N TYR A 412 -7.59 -10.41 -10.61
CA TYR A 412 -8.21 -10.56 -9.30
C TYR A 412 -9.27 -9.48 -9.07
N PRO A 413 -10.49 -9.63 -9.62
CA PRO A 413 -11.51 -8.59 -9.50
C PRO A 413 -11.82 -8.24 -8.03
N GLY A 414 -11.80 -6.95 -7.74
CA GLY A 414 -12.03 -6.43 -6.39
C GLY A 414 -10.86 -6.59 -5.43
N LEU A 415 -9.63 -6.82 -5.92
CA LEU A 415 -8.43 -6.80 -5.07
C LEU A 415 -8.14 -5.42 -4.48
N TYR A 416 -7.59 -5.41 -3.28
CA TYR A 416 -7.13 -4.20 -2.58
C TYR A 416 -6.26 -4.53 -1.37
N ALA A 417 -5.76 -3.48 -0.69
CA ALA A 417 -4.96 -3.59 0.55
C ALA A 417 -3.81 -4.61 0.51
N PRO A 418 -2.75 -4.37 -0.29
CA PRO A 418 -1.55 -5.21 -0.30
C PRO A 418 -0.72 -5.01 0.97
N MET A 419 -0.90 -5.88 1.97
CA MET A 419 -0.23 -5.78 3.27
C MET A 419 0.97 -6.73 3.33
N ILE A 420 2.19 -6.20 3.27
CA ILE A 420 3.43 -7.01 3.30
C ILE A 420 3.58 -7.74 4.65
N HIS A 421 4.00 -9.01 4.59
CA HIS A 421 4.39 -9.78 5.78
C HIS A 421 5.78 -9.33 6.26
N PRO A 422 5.95 -8.93 7.54
CA PRO A 422 7.14 -8.24 8.03
C PRO A 422 8.43 -9.08 8.00
N TRP A 423 8.32 -10.40 7.89
CA TRP A 423 9.47 -11.32 7.78
C TRP A 423 9.89 -11.65 6.35
N SER A 424 9.23 -11.08 5.34
CA SER A 424 9.59 -11.34 3.95
C SER A 424 11.01 -10.83 3.67
N GLY A 425 11.92 -11.70 3.24
CA GLY A 425 13.30 -11.32 2.93
C GLY A 425 14.22 -11.04 4.11
N THR A 426 13.83 -11.42 5.33
CA THR A 426 14.67 -11.30 6.55
C THR A 426 15.34 -12.62 6.97
N GLY A 427 15.06 -13.72 6.29
CA GLY A 427 15.49 -15.07 6.68
C GLY A 427 14.75 -15.71 7.85
N LYS A 428 13.73 -15.04 8.40
CA LYS A 428 12.90 -15.61 9.48
C LYS A 428 11.84 -16.60 8.97
N LEU A 429 11.45 -16.50 7.70
CA LEU A 429 10.56 -17.45 7.02
C LEU A 429 11.37 -18.62 6.44
N VAL A 430 10.73 -19.78 6.30
CA VAL A 430 11.35 -21.00 5.78
C VAL A 430 10.59 -21.58 4.59
N ASP A 431 11.33 -22.23 3.70
CA ASP A 431 10.80 -23.00 2.58
C ASP A 431 10.29 -24.39 3.02
N ASN A 432 9.83 -25.20 2.06
CA ASN A 432 9.36 -26.57 2.30
C ASN A 432 10.42 -27.53 2.86
N ASN A 433 11.69 -27.19 2.74
CA ASN A 433 12.81 -27.98 3.23
C ASN A 433 13.31 -27.47 4.59
N GLY A 434 12.72 -26.39 5.13
CA GLY A 434 13.14 -25.75 6.37
C GLY A 434 14.33 -24.79 6.22
N ASN A 435 14.74 -24.46 4.99
CA ASN A 435 15.78 -23.47 4.73
C ASN A 435 15.19 -22.05 4.73
N PRO A 436 15.96 -21.00 5.05
CA PRO A 436 15.49 -19.61 4.93
C PRO A 436 14.92 -19.29 3.53
N ASP A 437 13.74 -18.66 3.50
CA ASP A 437 13.14 -18.12 2.27
C ASP A 437 13.28 -16.60 2.22
N ASP A 438 14.40 -16.15 1.63
CA ASP A 438 14.74 -14.74 1.53
C ASP A 438 14.18 -14.08 0.25
N SER A 439 14.02 -14.87 -0.81
CA SER A 439 13.72 -14.36 -2.15
C SER A 439 12.23 -14.11 -2.39
N THR A 440 11.36 -14.56 -1.50
CA THR A 440 9.91 -14.46 -1.66
C THR A 440 9.34 -13.31 -0.84
N LEU A 441 8.62 -12.41 -1.51
CA LEU A 441 7.78 -11.41 -0.86
C LEU A 441 6.40 -12.00 -0.58
N TYR A 442 6.08 -12.20 0.70
CA TYR A 442 4.76 -12.61 1.15
C TYR A 442 3.93 -11.40 1.56
N TRP A 443 2.66 -11.38 1.18
CA TRP A 443 1.76 -10.26 1.47
C TRP A 443 0.29 -10.70 1.45
N ASN A 444 -0.52 -10.10 2.30
CA ASN A 444 -1.97 -10.29 2.31
C ASN A 444 -2.63 -9.41 1.25
N MET A 445 -3.63 -9.95 0.57
CA MET A 445 -4.47 -9.24 -0.37
C MET A 445 -5.93 -9.42 0.03
N SER A 446 -6.67 -8.33 0.13
CA SER A 446 -8.12 -8.39 0.36
C SER A 446 -8.86 -8.53 -0.96
N LEU A 447 -9.96 -9.28 -0.95
CA LEU A 447 -10.87 -9.43 -2.08
C LEU A 447 -12.29 -9.01 -1.68
N TRP A 448 -12.81 -7.97 -2.33
CA TRP A 448 -14.11 -7.39 -1.99
C TRP A 448 -15.28 -8.37 -2.19
N GLY A 449 -15.20 -9.22 -3.23
CA GLY A 449 -16.31 -10.07 -3.65
C GLY A 449 -16.81 -11.03 -2.57
N ASN A 450 -15.93 -11.86 -2.01
CA ASN A 450 -16.22 -12.71 -0.86
C ASN A 450 -15.82 -12.09 0.48
N TYR A 451 -15.25 -10.89 0.44
CA TYR A 451 -14.83 -10.11 1.60
C TYR A 451 -13.91 -10.88 2.54
N ASN A 452 -12.81 -11.38 1.98
CA ASN A 452 -11.84 -12.19 2.69
C ASN A 452 -10.41 -11.89 2.22
N VAL A 453 -9.45 -12.32 3.03
CA VAL A 453 -8.01 -12.09 2.82
C VAL A 453 -7.34 -13.37 2.33
N VAL A 454 -6.52 -13.23 1.28
CA VAL A 454 -5.69 -14.29 0.71
C VAL A 454 -4.21 -13.94 0.89
N LEU A 455 -3.40 -14.92 1.24
CA LEU A 455 -1.95 -14.78 1.26
C LEU A 455 -1.45 -14.91 -0.17
N MET A 456 -0.65 -13.95 -0.61
CA MET A 456 -0.01 -13.88 -1.91
C MET A 456 1.50 -14.02 -1.74
N LYS A 457 2.16 -14.47 -2.80
CA LYS A 457 3.63 -14.48 -2.90
C LYS A 457 4.12 -13.89 -4.21
N THR A 458 5.26 -13.23 -4.18
CA THR A 458 5.96 -12.67 -5.36
C THR A 458 7.43 -13.07 -5.30
N ASN A 459 7.97 -13.67 -6.36
CA ASN A 459 9.41 -13.96 -6.46
C ASN A 459 10.18 -12.67 -6.77
N LEU A 460 11.10 -12.27 -5.89
CA LEU A 460 11.92 -11.07 -6.02
C LEU A 460 13.24 -11.30 -6.77
N THR A 461 13.62 -12.55 -7.07
CA THR A 461 14.87 -12.88 -7.77
C THR A 461 15.05 -12.07 -9.08
N PRO A 462 14.04 -11.99 -9.98
CA PRO A 462 14.20 -11.22 -11.21
C PRO A 462 14.40 -9.72 -10.98
N LEU A 463 13.91 -9.19 -9.85
CA LEU A 463 14.17 -7.81 -9.47
C LEU A 463 15.58 -7.67 -8.90
N LYS A 464 16.02 -8.59 -8.03
CA LYS A 464 17.36 -8.60 -7.45
C LYS A 464 18.45 -8.57 -8.52
N ASP A 465 18.30 -9.36 -9.57
CA ASP A 465 19.25 -9.44 -10.69
C ASP A 465 19.44 -8.09 -11.43
N THR A 466 18.49 -7.16 -11.30
CA THR A 466 18.58 -5.81 -11.90
C THR A 466 19.15 -4.74 -10.97
N LEU A 467 19.34 -5.06 -9.69
CA LEU A 467 19.88 -4.13 -8.67
C LEU A 467 21.40 -4.24 -8.48
N VAL A 468 22.04 -5.20 -9.15
CA VAL A 468 23.47 -5.55 -8.99
C VAL A 468 24.37 -4.66 -9.85
#